data_AF-A0A952T952-F1
#
_entry.id   AF-A0A952T952-F1
#
_cell.length_a   1.000
_cell.length_b   1.000
_cell.length_c   1.000
_cell.angle_alpha   90.00
_cell.angle_beta   90.00
_cell.angle_gamma   90.00
#
_symmetry.space_group_name_H-M   'P 1'
#
loop_
_entity.id
_entity.type
_entity.pdbx_description
1 polymer ?
#
loop_
_entity_poly.entity_id
_entity_poly.type
_entity_poly.pdbx_seq_one_letter_code
_entity_poly.pdbx_strand_id
1 'polypeptide(L)'
;MGTVFVNLGRLEGKPTTFKFPYSRSRVYLEPEFIPKDKRKAELIIGMYFCQIQLINLSKNIDGVRLNDDDSNKQGDIIYYDNGELKYVQLTRLTFTDFETRKSMVKHKSIDFAKRIGEKIKLDYPLIITIFPKNKHKVPLKNFKRKGRIEIEERLIEMIFKSITNNSEKLKNGATHIEINIGDELLKKYYYSLDLVPVPKGFYPNVWGSDNIFINYNFYGSTYDNIDADKAINELFLKKNLGHSDTLLIWANSFELHNLKGIVEKLIEKFSNSTFKFVYLMTFNDNVALFRETLNLWTIKTSQN
;
A
#
# COMPACT_ATOMS: atom_id res chain seq x y z
N MET A 1 -7.63 21.93 -30.06
CA MET A 1 -8.40 21.92 -28.81
C MET A 1 -7.41 21.96 -27.66
N GLY A 2 -7.35 23.08 -26.94
CA GLY A 2 -6.33 23.33 -25.92
C GLY A 2 -6.58 22.52 -24.65
N THR A 3 -5.59 21.73 -24.24
CA THR A 3 -5.56 21.05 -22.95
C THR A 3 -5.33 22.08 -21.84
N VAL A 4 -6.35 22.35 -21.04
CA VAL A 4 -6.21 23.19 -19.85
C VAL A 4 -5.55 22.34 -18.76
N PHE A 5 -4.27 22.57 -18.50
CA PHE A 5 -3.60 22.07 -17.32
C PHE A 5 -3.95 22.99 -16.15
N VAL A 6 -4.74 22.49 -15.19
CA VAL A 6 -4.92 23.17 -13.91
C VAL A 6 -3.65 22.94 -13.10
N ASN A 7 -2.83 24.00 -12.98
CA ASN A 7 -1.61 24.00 -12.21
C ASN A 7 -1.97 24.19 -10.73
N LEU A 8 -2.03 23.10 -9.96
CA LEU A 8 -2.23 23.13 -8.50
C LEU A 8 -0.91 22.79 -7.81
N GLY A 9 -0.17 23.82 -7.41
CA GLY A 9 0.83 23.81 -6.34
C GLY A 9 1.97 22.78 -6.45
N ARG A 10 3.12 23.25 -6.94
CA ARG A 10 4.42 22.65 -6.60
C ARG A 10 4.59 22.68 -5.07
N LEU A 11 4.54 21.52 -4.41
CA LEU A 11 5.24 21.31 -3.15
C LEU A 11 6.59 20.70 -3.49
N GLU A 12 7.64 21.46 -3.25
CA GLU A 12 9.02 21.10 -3.54
C GLU A 12 9.43 19.81 -2.81
N GLY A 13 10.04 18.87 -3.55
CA GLY A 13 11.12 18.05 -2.99
C GLY A 13 10.84 16.62 -2.53
N LYS A 14 9.66 16.02 -2.71
CA LYS A 14 9.47 14.55 -2.52
C LYS A 14 8.44 13.98 -3.50
N PRO A 15 8.66 12.80 -4.10
CA PRO A 15 7.65 12.14 -4.92
C PRO A 15 6.58 11.54 -4.00
N THR A 16 5.62 12.36 -3.55
CA THR A 16 4.33 11.83 -3.14
C THR A 16 3.55 11.58 -4.42
N THR A 17 3.32 10.31 -4.76
CA THR A 17 2.43 9.95 -5.85
C THR A 17 1.06 10.55 -5.54
N PHE A 18 0.73 11.66 -6.19
CA PHE A 18 -0.57 12.31 -6.12
C PHE A 18 -1.57 11.36 -6.77
N LYS A 19 -2.12 10.41 -6.01
CA LYS A 19 -3.27 9.63 -6.45
C LYS A 19 -4.47 10.57 -6.36
N PHE A 20 -4.94 11.06 -7.51
CA PHE A 20 -6.20 11.78 -7.59
C PHE A 20 -7.27 11.00 -6.84
N PRO A 21 -8.12 11.67 -6.04
CA PRO A 21 -9.10 10.99 -5.21
C PRO A 21 -10.17 10.28 -6.04
N TYR A 22 -10.19 10.48 -7.36
CA TYR A 22 -11.00 9.75 -8.34
C TYR A 22 -10.21 9.50 -9.65
N SER A 23 -10.65 8.54 -10.46
CA SER A 23 -10.10 8.23 -11.80
C SER A 23 -11.17 7.76 -12.79
N ARG A 24 -10.88 7.84 -14.10
CA ARG A 24 -11.78 7.34 -15.16
C ARG A 24 -11.92 5.82 -15.14
N SER A 25 -10.89 5.13 -14.70
CA SER A 25 -10.94 3.69 -14.45
C SER A 25 -11.43 3.47 -13.04
N ARG A 26 -12.37 2.53 -12.86
CA ARG A 26 -12.57 1.93 -11.53
C ARG A 26 -11.24 1.30 -11.14
N VAL A 27 -10.84 1.46 -9.87
CA VAL A 27 -9.84 0.58 -9.28
C VAL A 27 -10.50 -0.80 -9.16
N TYR A 28 -10.59 -1.52 -10.28
CA TYR A 28 -10.91 -2.93 -10.25
C TYR A 28 -9.76 -3.59 -9.49
N LEU A 29 -10.11 -4.23 -8.38
CA LEU A 29 -9.29 -5.27 -7.80
C LEU A 29 -9.33 -6.43 -8.80
N GLU A 30 -8.54 -6.34 -9.86
CA GLU A 30 -8.26 -7.54 -10.64
C GLU A 30 -7.71 -8.59 -9.68
N PRO A 31 -8.15 -9.86 -9.82
CA PRO A 31 -7.72 -10.90 -8.91
C PRO A 31 -6.20 -11.00 -8.92
N GLU A 32 -5.62 -11.10 -7.72
CA GLU A 32 -4.19 -11.32 -7.52
C GLU A 32 -3.76 -12.55 -8.34
N PHE A 33 -2.67 -12.42 -9.08
CA PHE A 33 -2.09 -13.52 -9.86
C PHE A 33 -1.43 -14.54 -8.94
N ILE A 34 -0.76 -14.07 -7.89
CA ILE A 34 -0.18 -14.90 -6.84
C ILE A 34 -1.29 -15.38 -5.89
N PRO A 35 -1.50 -16.69 -5.74
CA PRO A 35 -2.57 -17.21 -4.89
C PRO A 35 -2.29 -16.94 -3.41
N LYS A 36 -3.36 -16.87 -2.60
CA LYS A 36 -3.26 -16.70 -1.14
C LYS A 36 -2.75 -17.94 -0.40
N ASP A 37 -2.84 -19.11 -1.04
CA ASP A 37 -2.29 -20.35 -0.49
C ASP A 37 -0.76 -20.28 -0.50
N LYS A 38 -0.15 -20.40 0.69
CA LYS A 38 1.30 -20.23 0.89
C LYS A 38 2.11 -21.14 -0.03
N ARG A 39 1.82 -22.44 -0.05
CA ARG A 39 2.59 -23.44 -0.82
C ARG A 39 2.46 -23.19 -2.33
N LYS A 40 1.27 -22.87 -2.83
CA LYS A 40 1.08 -22.50 -4.25
C LYS A 40 1.81 -21.20 -4.61
N ALA A 41 1.77 -20.20 -3.73
CA ALA A 41 2.49 -18.94 -3.95
C ALA A 41 4.00 -19.18 -4.01
N GLU A 42 4.55 -19.92 -3.05
CA GLU A 42 5.97 -20.26 -3.00
C GLU A 42 6.42 -21.02 -4.24
N LEU A 43 5.62 -21.98 -4.72
CA LEU A 43 5.93 -22.71 -5.93
C LEU A 43 5.97 -21.79 -7.17
N ILE A 44 4.94 -20.96 -7.36
CA ILE A 44 4.87 -20.03 -8.51
C ILE A 44 6.06 -19.06 -8.47
N ILE A 45 6.32 -18.44 -7.31
CA ILE A 45 7.42 -17.50 -7.10
C ILE A 45 8.78 -18.19 -7.33
N GLY A 46 8.97 -19.39 -6.79
CA GLY A 46 10.18 -20.18 -6.97
C GLY A 46 10.42 -20.55 -8.44
N MET A 47 9.39 -20.97 -9.15
CA MET A 47 9.47 -21.29 -10.59
C MET A 47 9.90 -20.06 -11.41
N TYR A 48 9.31 -18.89 -11.17
CA TYR A 48 9.71 -17.67 -11.88
C TYR A 48 11.13 -17.23 -11.54
N PHE A 49 11.54 -17.34 -10.28
CA PHE A 49 12.92 -17.08 -9.89
C PHE A 49 13.90 -18.00 -10.62
N CYS A 50 13.65 -19.31 -10.62
CA CYS A 50 14.46 -20.28 -11.34
C CYS A 50 14.47 -20.02 -12.85
N GLN A 51 13.34 -19.63 -13.44
CA GLN A 51 13.27 -19.28 -14.85
C GLN A 51 14.10 -18.03 -15.19
N ILE A 52 14.10 -17.01 -14.34
CA ILE A 52 14.97 -15.83 -14.50
C ILE A 52 16.44 -16.26 -14.43
N GLN A 53 16.81 -17.10 -13.46
CA GLN A 53 18.17 -17.59 -13.31
C GLN A 53 18.64 -18.41 -14.52
N LEU A 54 17.76 -19.25 -15.09
CA LEU A 54 18.02 -20.04 -16.29
C LEU A 54 18.24 -19.14 -17.53
N ILE A 55 17.33 -18.20 -17.79
CA ILE A 55 17.34 -17.39 -19.02
C ILE A 55 18.38 -16.27 -18.95
N ASN A 56 18.48 -15.58 -17.81
CA ASN A 56 19.25 -14.34 -17.70
C ASN A 56 20.65 -14.55 -17.11
N LEU A 57 20.89 -15.67 -16.41
CA LEU A 57 22.15 -15.96 -15.73
C LEU A 57 22.79 -17.27 -16.23
N SER A 58 22.25 -17.86 -17.30
CA SER A 58 22.76 -19.06 -17.97
C SER A 58 23.03 -20.25 -17.02
N LYS A 59 22.24 -20.35 -15.94
CA LYS A 59 22.33 -21.48 -15.01
C LYS A 59 21.65 -22.71 -15.59
N ASN A 60 22.13 -23.90 -15.24
CA ASN A 60 21.47 -25.15 -15.62
C ASN A 60 20.56 -25.61 -14.48
N ILE A 61 19.28 -25.22 -14.56
CA ILE A 61 18.31 -25.44 -13.48
C ILE A 61 17.27 -26.49 -13.86
N ASP A 62 17.09 -27.48 -12.98
CA ASP A 62 16.12 -28.55 -13.12
C ASP A 62 15.42 -28.90 -11.78
N GLY A 63 14.30 -29.63 -11.87
CA GLY A 63 13.64 -30.24 -10.71
C GLY A 63 13.04 -29.29 -9.67
N VAL A 64 12.62 -28.07 -10.05
CA VAL A 64 12.03 -27.08 -9.13
C VAL A 64 10.79 -27.65 -8.45
N ARG A 65 10.80 -27.76 -7.12
CA ARG A 65 9.67 -28.24 -6.32
C ARG A 65 9.68 -27.65 -4.92
N LEU A 66 8.54 -27.75 -4.24
CA LEU A 66 8.44 -27.42 -2.82
C LEU A 66 9.29 -28.39 -2.00
N ASN A 67 9.87 -27.88 -0.92
CA ASN A 67 10.44 -28.73 0.10
C ASN A 67 9.30 -29.26 1.00
N ASP A 68 9.30 -30.56 1.28
CA ASP A 68 8.27 -31.17 2.12
C ASP A 68 8.53 -30.99 3.61
N ASP A 69 9.79 -30.71 3.99
CA ASP A 69 10.19 -30.34 5.34
C ASP A 69 10.39 -28.82 5.45
N ASP A 70 9.34 -28.09 5.86
CA ASP A 70 9.39 -26.64 6.10
C ASP A 70 9.74 -26.28 7.56
N SER A 71 10.18 -27.25 8.35
CA SER A 71 10.58 -27.04 9.74
C SER A 71 11.93 -26.32 9.85
N ASN A 72 12.22 -25.74 11.02
CA ASN A 72 13.56 -25.24 11.39
C ASN A 72 14.28 -24.32 10.38
N LYS A 73 13.56 -23.45 9.65
CA LYS A 73 14.15 -22.53 8.66
C LYS A 73 14.85 -23.23 7.48
N GLN A 74 14.38 -24.42 7.12
CA GLN A 74 14.74 -25.06 5.86
C GLN A 74 14.29 -24.22 4.65
N GLY A 75 14.80 -24.56 3.47
CA GLY A 75 14.37 -23.94 2.23
C GLY A 75 12.89 -24.24 1.96
N ASP A 76 12.16 -23.27 1.41
CA ASP A 76 10.76 -23.42 1.01
C ASP A 76 10.68 -24.07 -0.39
N ILE A 77 11.69 -23.84 -1.24
CA ILE A 77 11.83 -24.42 -2.58
C ILE A 77 13.19 -25.11 -2.71
N ILE A 78 13.22 -26.24 -3.42
CA ILE A 78 14.45 -26.92 -3.85
C ILE A 78 14.52 -27.01 -5.37
N TYR A 79 15.74 -26.94 -5.89
CA TYR A 79 16.04 -27.13 -7.30
C TYR A 79 17.46 -27.67 -7.44
N TYR A 80 17.80 -28.19 -8.61
CA TYR A 80 19.15 -28.60 -8.95
C TYR A 80 19.81 -27.52 -9.81
N ASP A 81 21.05 -27.16 -9.50
CA ASP A 81 21.90 -26.26 -10.28
C ASP A 81 23.14 -27.05 -10.70
N ASN A 82 23.25 -27.40 -11.99
CA ASN A 82 24.30 -28.29 -12.50
C ASN A 82 24.38 -29.63 -11.73
N GLY A 83 23.23 -30.20 -11.37
CA GLY A 83 23.13 -31.46 -10.61
C GLY A 83 23.35 -31.34 -9.10
N GLU A 84 23.72 -30.15 -8.59
CA GLU A 84 23.80 -29.91 -7.14
C GLU A 84 22.47 -29.45 -6.57
N LEU A 85 22.01 -30.10 -5.49
CA LEU A 85 20.78 -29.70 -4.80
C LEU A 85 20.97 -28.34 -4.11
N LYS A 86 20.10 -27.38 -4.43
CA LYS A 86 20.04 -26.05 -3.84
C LYS A 86 18.72 -25.84 -3.12
N TYR A 87 18.79 -25.09 -2.02
CA TYR A 87 17.66 -24.71 -1.20
C TYR A 87 17.48 -23.20 -1.27
N VAL A 88 16.24 -22.75 -1.47
CA VAL A 88 15.84 -21.34 -1.46
C VAL A 88 14.83 -21.13 -0.36
N GLN A 89 15.12 -20.18 0.51
CA GLN A 89 14.13 -19.68 1.44
C GLN A 89 13.37 -18.50 0.80
N LEU A 90 12.04 -18.52 0.85
CA LEU A 90 11.17 -17.52 0.26
C LEU A 90 10.52 -16.68 1.36
N THR A 91 10.32 -15.40 1.08
CA THR A 91 9.53 -14.54 1.96
C THR A 91 8.91 -13.38 1.20
N ARG A 92 7.67 -13.02 1.51
CA ARG A 92 7.07 -11.78 1.05
C ARG A 92 7.58 -10.62 1.90
N LEU A 93 7.96 -9.50 1.29
CA LEU A 93 8.13 -8.24 2.00
C LEU A 93 6.74 -7.61 2.19
N THR A 94 6.31 -7.50 3.44
CA THR A 94 5.01 -6.92 3.82
C THR A 94 5.19 -5.84 4.87
N PHE A 95 4.54 -4.70 4.69
CA PHE A 95 4.51 -3.63 5.69
C PHE A 95 3.31 -3.83 6.63
N THR A 96 3.39 -4.79 7.56
CA THR A 96 2.27 -5.23 8.41
C THR A 96 1.62 -4.10 9.21
N ASP A 97 2.43 -3.21 9.77
CA ASP A 97 1.97 -2.01 10.50
C ASP A 97 1.16 -1.09 9.58
N PHE A 98 1.58 -0.94 8.32
CA PHE A 98 0.86 -0.17 7.32
C PHE A 98 -0.47 -0.82 6.93
N GLU A 99 -0.50 -2.12 6.62
CA GLU A 99 -1.75 -2.81 6.27
C GLU A 99 -2.77 -2.78 7.41
N THR A 100 -2.30 -2.88 8.65
CA THR A 100 -3.15 -2.70 9.84
C THR A 100 -3.73 -1.29 9.88
N ARG A 101 -2.92 -0.24 9.69
CA ARG A 101 -3.42 1.14 9.67
C ARG A 101 -4.38 1.38 8.50
N LYS A 102 -4.09 0.87 7.31
CA LYS A 102 -4.94 0.96 6.11
C LYS A 102 -6.30 0.32 6.35
N SER A 103 -6.34 -0.87 6.96
CA SER A 103 -7.59 -1.54 7.36
C SER A 103 -8.39 -0.70 8.36
N MET A 104 -7.73 -0.15 9.39
CA MET A 104 -8.36 0.74 10.36
C MET A 104 -8.94 2.00 9.69
N VAL A 105 -8.21 2.61 8.75
CA VAL A 105 -8.66 3.80 8.01
C VAL A 105 -9.84 3.46 7.12
N LYS A 106 -9.83 2.33 6.41
CA LYS A 106 -10.95 1.85 5.61
C LYS A 106 -12.22 1.72 6.45
N HIS A 107 -12.13 1.03 7.60
CA HIS A 107 -13.28 0.87 8.49
C HIS A 107 -13.80 2.20 9.01
N LYS A 108 -12.92 3.08 9.48
CA LYS A 108 -13.32 4.43 9.93
C LYS A 108 -13.95 5.25 8.81
N SER A 109 -13.40 5.20 7.61
CA SER A 109 -13.91 5.95 6.45
C SER A 109 -15.33 5.51 6.07
N ILE A 110 -15.58 4.20 6.07
CA ILE A 110 -16.91 3.64 5.80
C ILE A 110 -17.89 3.99 6.93
N ASP A 111 -17.49 3.84 8.20
CA ASP A 111 -18.32 4.19 9.36
C ASP A 111 -18.71 5.68 9.33
N PHE A 112 -17.74 6.55 9.10
CA PHE A 112 -17.93 7.99 9.03
C PHE A 112 -18.81 8.40 7.85
N ALA A 113 -18.60 7.80 6.66
CA ALA A 113 -19.46 8.00 5.50
C ALA A 113 -20.92 7.59 5.77
N LYS A 114 -21.14 6.45 6.42
CA LYS A 114 -22.49 5.99 6.79
C LYS A 114 -23.19 6.95 7.74
N ARG A 115 -22.50 7.41 8.78
CA ARG A 115 -23.07 8.38 9.75
C ARG A 115 -23.40 9.73 9.12
N ILE A 116 -22.60 10.20 8.15
CA ILE A 116 -22.98 11.38 7.36
C ILE A 116 -24.19 11.05 6.46
N GLY A 117 -24.18 9.88 5.83
CA GLY A 117 -25.25 9.37 4.96
C GLY A 117 -26.60 9.14 5.66
N GLU A 118 -26.61 9.02 6.99
CA GLU A 118 -27.83 9.01 7.82
C GLU A 118 -28.45 10.42 7.95
N LYS A 119 -27.62 11.48 7.88
CA LYS A 119 -28.07 12.88 7.94
C LYS A 119 -28.41 13.47 6.58
N ILE A 120 -27.77 13.00 5.50
CA ILE A 120 -27.98 13.49 4.14
C ILE A 120 -27.85 12.39 3.10
N LYS A 121 -28.76 12.36 2.13
CA LYS A 121 -28.68 11.49 0.95
C LYS A 121 -28.25 12.31 -0.26
N LEU A 122 -27.17 11.89 -0.91
CA LEU A 122 -26.64 12.53 -2.11
C LEU A 122 -26.95 11.69 -3.35
N ASP A 123 -27.53 12.32 -4.37
CA ASP A 123 -27.75 11.73 -5.70
C ASP A 123 -26.48 11.77 -6.58
N TYR A 124 -25.39 12.35 -6.07
CA TYR A 124 -24.08 12.40 -6.72
C TYR A 124 -22.96 11.97 -5.77
N PRO A 125 -21.89 11.35 -6.30
CA PRO A 125 -20.69 11.00 -5.53
C PRO A 125 -19.91 12.24 -5.04
N LEU A 126 -19.59 12.26 -3.74
CA LEU A 126 -18.84 13.32 -3.08
C LEU A 126 -17.68 12.72 -2.25
N ILE A 127 -16.47 13.23 -2.48
CA ILE A 127 -15.30 12.92 -1.67
C ILE A 127 -15.10 14.02 -0.64
N ILE A 128 -14.96 13.63 0.62
CA ILE A 128 -14.66 14.50 1.74
C ILE A 128 -13.23 14.23 2.17
N THR A 129 -12.33 15.18 1.91
CA THR A 129 -10.94 15.07 2.34
C THR A 129 -10.77 15.79 3.68
N ILE A 130 -10.33 15.08 4.71
CA ILE A 130 -10.15 15.61 6.07
C ILE A 130 -8.64 15.75 6.30
N PHE A 131 -8.16 16.94 6.67
CA PHE A 131 -6.72 17.20 6.85
C PHE A 131 -6.37 17.22 8.34
N PRO A 132 -5.76 16.15 8.89
CA PRO A 132 -5.41 16.09 10.30
C PRO A 132 -4.16 16.90 10.64
N LYS A 133 -4.07 17.34 11.90
CA LYS A 133 -2.91 18.05 12.45
C LYS A 133 -1.63 17.23 12.46
N ASN A 134 -1.77 15.92 12.66
CA ASN A 134 -0.65 15.00 12.66
C ASN A 134 -0.82 13.99 11.53
N LYS A 135 -0.10 14.18 10.43
CA LYS A 135 -0.15 13.26 9.29
C LYS A 135 0.38 11.85 9.60
N HIS A 136 1.15 11.65 10.68
CA HIS A 136 1.77 10.36 10.99
C HIS A 136 0.96 9.47 11.93
N LYS A 137 -0.15 9.98 12.49
CA LYS A 137 -0.95 9.24 13.48
C LYS A 137 -2.41 9.21 13.05
N VAL A 138 -3.03 8.03 13.20
CA VAL A 138 -4.49 7.91 13.06
C VAL A 138 -5.14 8.87 14.06
N PRO A 139 -5.95 9.85 13.60
CA PRO A 139 -6.59 10.80 14.50
C PRO A 139 -7.42 10.07 15.57
N LEU A 140 -7.37 10.61 16.79
CA LEU A 140 -8.15 10.15 17.94
C LEU A 140 -7.88 8.70 18.41
N LYS A 141 -6.77 8.07 17.99
CA LYS A 141 -6.44 6.67 18.36
C LYS A 141 -6.43 6.43 19.88
N ASN A 142 -5.92 7.39 20.65
CA ASN A 142 -5.72 7.24 22.11
C ASN A 142 -6.84 7.87 22.96
N PHE A 143 -7.96 8.29 22.35
CA PHE A 143 -9.05 8.93 23.08
C PHE A 143 -9.94 7.89 23.77
N LYS A 144 -10.40 8.21 24.99
CA LYS A 144 -11.51 7.47 25.62
C LYS A 144 -12.73 7.54 24.70
N ARG A 145 -13.45 6.41 24.56
CA ARG A 145 -14.56 6.23 23.60
C ARG A 145 -15.55 7.41 23.58
N LYS A 146 -15.96 7.92 24.75
CA LYS A 146 -16.90 9.05 24.86
C LYS A 146 -16.36 10.34 24.22
N GLY A 147 -15.12 10.73 24.52
CA GLY A 147 -14.51 11.93 23.95
C GLY A 147 -14.25 11.82 22.44
N ARG A 148 -13.95 10.60 21.95
CA ARG A 148 -13.83 10.36 20.51
C ARG A 148 -15.14 10.60 19.78
N ILE A 149 -16.24 10.05 20.30
CA ILE A 149 -17.57 10.18 19.69
C ILE A 149 -17.99 11.65 19.62
N GLU A 150 -17.75 12.43 20.68
CA GLU A 150 -18.08 13.87 20.68
C GLU A 150 -17.37 14.63 19.57
N ILE A 151 -16.07 14.42 19.41
CA ILE A 151 -15.26 15.08 18.36
C ILE A 151 -15.73 14.65 16.96
N GLU A 152 -16.01 13.37 16.78
CA GLU A 152 -16.50 12.84 15.49
C GLU A 152 -17.89 13.41 15.13
N GLU A 153 -18.83 13.45 16.08
CA GLU A 153 -20.17 14.03 15.87
C GLU A 153 -20.10 15.51 15.50
N ARG A 154 -19.25 16.30 16.18
CA ARG A 154 -19.02 17.71 15.83
C ARG A 154 -18.50 17.87 14.40
N LEU A 155 -17.56 17.01 14.00
CA LEU A 155 -17.00 17.04 12.65
C LEU A 155 -18.06 16.65 11.60
N ILE A 156 -18.87 15.62 11.87
CA ILE A 156 -19.98 15.20 11.02
C ILE A 156 -20.99 16.35 10.85
N GLU A 157 -21.36 17.01 11.95
CA GLU A 157 -22.31 18.11 11.94
C GLU A 157 -21.80 19.30 11.11
N MET A 158 -20.50 19.61 11.23
CA MET A 158 -19.86 20.65 10.42
C MET A 158 -19.83 20.28 8.93
N ILE A 159 -19.53 19.03 8.60
CA ILE A 159 -19.56 18.50 7.23
C ILE A 159 -20.98 18.59 6.66
N PHE A 160 -21.98 18.11 7.40
CA PHE A 160 -23.38 18.14 6.99
C PHE A 160 -23.86 19.57 6.68
N LYS A 161 -23.59 20.53 7.57
CA LYS A 161 -23.90 21.94 7.35
C LYS A 161 -23.20 22.49 6.11
N SER A 162 -21.93 22.13 5.91
CA SER A 162 -21.15 22.60 4.78
C SER A 162 -21.66 22.06 3.44
N ILE A 163 -22.07 20.78 3.39
CA ILE A 163 -22.69 20.18 2.21
C ILE A 163 -24.02 20.87 1.92
N THR A 164 -24.86 21.07 2.93
CA THR A 164 -26.18 21.70 2.79
C THR A 164 -26.05 23.12 2.24
N ASN A 165 -25.14 23.93 2.81
CA ASN A 165 -24.90 25.31 2.41
C ASN A 165 -24.29 25.45 0.99
N ASN A 166 -23.78 24.37 0.41
CA ASN A 166 -23.12 24.38 -0.90
C ASN A 166 -23.70 23.36 -1.88
N SER A 167 -24.89 22.82 -1.60
CA SER A 167 -25.47 21.69 -2.33
C SER A 167 -25.57 21.93 -3.84
N GLU A 168 -26.03 23.11 -4.28
CA GLU A 168 -26.12 23.47 -5.70
C GLU A 168 -24.75 23.48 -6.40
N LYS A 169 -23.73 24.04 -5.76
CA LYS A 169 -22.36 24.11 -6.30
C LYS A 169 -21.74 22.72 -6.44
N LEU A 170 -21.97 21.86 -5.43
CA LEU A 170 -21.47 20.50 -5.41
C LEU A 170 -22.17 19.61 -6.45
N LYS A 171 -23.49 19.75 -6.61
CA LYS A 171 -24.30 18.97 -7.56
C LYS A 171 -23.90 19.20 -9.02
N ASN A 172 -23.54 20.43 -9.35
CA ASN A 172 -23.12 20.78 -10.71
C ASN A 172 -21.69 20.31 -11.06
N GLY A 173 -21.00 19.62 -10.13
CA GLY A 173 -19.70 18.98 -10.35
C GLY A 173 -18.55 19.96 -10.62
N ALA A 174 -18.78 21.26 -10.47
CA ALA A 174 -17.93 22.29 -11.04
C ALA A 174 -16.90 22.88 -10.06
N THR A 175 -17.00 22.63 -8.75
CA THR A 175 -16.18 23.37 -7.78
C THR A 175 -15.81 22.53 -6.56
N HIS A 176 -14.50 22.43 -6.32
CA HIS A 176 -13.93 22.00 -5.04
C HIS A 176 -14.21 23.08 -3.99
N ILE A 177 -14.58 22.67 -2.78
CA ILE A 177 -14.91 23.58 -1.69
C ILE A 177 -14.00 23.27 -0.51
N GLU A 178 -13.08 24.18 -0.23
CA GLU A 178 -12.25 24.15 0.96
C GLU A 178 -12.98 24.80 2.15
N ILE A 179 -12.95 24.12 3.30
CA ILE A 179 -13.59 24.54 4.54
C ILE A 179 -12.55 24.56 5.64
N ASN A 180 -12.30 25.76 6.16
CA ASN A 180 -11.46 25.96 7.32
C ASN A 180 -12.21 25.51 8.60
N ILE A 181 -11.51 24.79 9.47
CA ILE A 181 -12.11 24.30 10.70
C ILE A 181 -12.13 25.45 11.71
N GLY A 182 -13.32 25.99 11.96
CA GLY A 182 -13.56 27.09 12.90
C GLY A 182 -13.75 26.66 14.36
N ASP A 183 -14.21 25.43 14.60
CA ASP A 183 -14.49 24.91 15.96
C ASP A 183 -13.19 24.67 16.74
N GLU A 184 -13.06 25.28 17.91
CA GLU A 184 -11.85 25.25 18.75
C GLU A 184 -11.46 23.84 19.24
N LEU A 185 -12.42 22.95 19.40
CA LEU A 185 -12.14 21.56 19.78
C LEU A 185 -11.64 20.77 18.57
N LEU A 186 -12.30 20.91 17.42
CA LEU A 186 -11.89 20.26 16.16
C LEU A 186 -10.52 20.75 15.68
N LYS A 187 -10.23 22.05 15.83
CA LYS A 187 -8.95 22.67 15.50
C LYS A 187 -7.76 22.03 16.22
N LYS A 188 -7.95 21.31 17.33
CA LYS A 188 -6.86 20.59 18.00
C LYS A 188 -6.40 19.37 17.19
N TYR A 189 -7.23 18.86 16.30
CA TYR A 189 -7.02 17.59 15.61
C TYR A 189 -6.97 17.72 14.09
N TYR A 190 -7.60 18.75 13.52
CA TYR A 190 -7.74 18.93 12.08
C TYR A 190 -7.51 20.42 11.72
N TYR A 191 -7.01 20.69 10.51
CA TYR A 191 -6.80 22.07 10.02
C TYR A 191 -7.94 22.53 9.10
N SER A 192 -8.28 21.69 8.13
CA SER A 192 -9.28 21.98 7.10
C SER A 192 -9.97 20.68 6.66
N LEU A 193 -11.01 20.84 5.84
CA LEU A 193 -11.57 19.76 5.05
C LEU A 193 -11.98 20.27 3.67
N ASP A 194 -11.97 19.37 2.69
CA ASP A 194 -12.40 19.66 1.33
C ASP A 194 -13.62 18.83 0.96
N LEU A 195 -14.56 19.43 0.23
CA LEU A 195 -15.65 18.76 -0.46
C LEU A 195 -15.34 18.74 -1.96
N VAL A 196 -15.19 17.54 -2.51
CA VAL A 196 -14.78 17.31 -3.90
C VAL A 196 -15.84 16.46 -4.59
N PRO A 197 -16.72 17.05 -5.43
CA PRO A 197 -17.65 16.24 -6.21
C PRO A 197 -16.88 15.39 -7.23
N VAL A 198 -17.32 14.14 -7.42
CA VAL A 198 -16.70 13.26 -8.42
C VAL A 198 -17.35 13.54 -9.78
N PRO A 199 -16.57 13.92 -10.80
CA PRO A 199 -17.13 14.24 -12.11
C PRO A 199 -17.83 13.03 -12.75
N LYS A 200 -18.82 13.29 -13.61
CA LYS A 200 -19.50 12.24 -14.38
C LYS A 200 -18.48 11.45 -15.23
N GLY A 201 -18.59 10.12 -15.18
CA GLY A 201 -17.65 9.22 -15.89
C GLY A 201 -16.34 8.94 -15.12
N PHE A 202 -16.20 9.45 -13.91
CA PHE A 202 -15.11 9.10 -12.99
C PHE A 202 -15.63 8.29 -11.80
N TYR A 203 -14.71 7.60 -11.13
CA TYR A 203 -14.96 6.76 -9.98
C TYR A 203 -14.06 7.18 -8.81
N PRO A 204 -14.58 7.20 -7.58
CA PRO A 204 -13.78 7.49 -6.40
C PRO A 204 -12.74 6.38 -6.15
N ASN A 205 -11.55 6.79 -5.72
CA ASN A 205 -10.41 5.92 -5.39
C ASN A 205 -10.21 5.77 -3.87
N VAL A 206 -11.20 6.21 -3.08
CA VAL A 206 -11.15 6.20 -1.62
C VAL A 206 -12.40 5.52 -1.06
N TRP A 207 -12.35 5.10 0.22
CA TRP A 207 -13.40 4.28 0.82
C TRP A 207 -14.60 5.11 1.25
N GLY A 208 -15.80 4.55 1.10
CA GLY A 208 -17.05 5.27 1.36
C GLY A 208 -18.29 4.38 1.33
N SER A 209 -19.44 5.02 1.54
CA SER A 209 -20.79 4.44 1.44
C SER A 209 -21.77 5.51 0.95
N ASP A 210 -22.84 5.11 0.28
CA ASP A 210 -23.99 6.00 -0.02
C ASP A 210 -23.59 7.28 -0.75
N ASN A 211 -22.73 7.17 -1.79
CA ASN A 211 -22.16 8.29 -2.53
C ASN A 211 -21.28 9.25 -1.72
N ILE A 212 -20.94 8.93 -0.47
CA ILE A 212 -20.04 9.71 0.39
C ILE A 212 -18.76 8.92 0.59
N PHE A 213 -17.61 9.53 0.25
CA PHE A 213 -16.31 8.88 0.30
C PHE A 213 -15.34 9.70 1.13
N ILE A 214 -14.58 9.08 2.03
CA ILE A 214 -13.73 9.79 2.99
C ILE A 214 -12.26 9.57 2.66
N ASN A 215 -11.51 10.68 2.59
CA ASN A 215 -10.06 10.68 2.47
C ASN A 215 -9.44 11.40 3.68
N TYR A 216 -8.88 10.67 4.64
CA TYR A 216 -8.28 11.27 5.84
C TYR A 216 -6.90 11.91 5.61
N ASN A 217 -6.38 11.96 4.37
CA ASN A 217 -5.14 12.64 3.95
C ASN A 217 -3.99 12.66 4.99
N PHE A 218 -3.64 11.49 5.51
CA PHE A 218 -2.51 11.31 6.41
C PHE A 218 -1.68 10.11 5.96
N TYR A 219 -0.40 10.07 6.34
CA TYR A 219 0.57 9.09 5.89
C TYR A 219 0.13 7.65 6.08
N GLY A 220 -0.79 7.32 7.00
CA GLY A 220 -1.33 5.97 7.14
C GLY A 220 -2.14 5.45 5.95
N SER A 221 -2.36 6.26 4.90
CA SER A 221 -2.83 5.81 3.59
C SER A 221 -1.72 5.25 2.68
N THR A 222 -0.45 5.41 3.07
CA THR A 222 0.77 4.86 2.43
C THR A 222 1.71 4.28 3.49
N TYR A 223 2.73 3.49 3.13
CA TYR A 223 3.80 3.14 4.08
C TYR A 223 4.86 4.26 4.08
N ASP A 224 5.59 4.42 5.19
CA ASP A 224 6.70 5.37 5.32
C ASP A 224 8.05 4.67 5.57
N ASN A 225 9.12 5.45 5.76
CA ASN A 225 10.46 4.91 6.01
C ASN A 225 10.54 4.10 7.31
N ILE A 226 9.76 4.45 8.34
CA ILE A 226 9.74 3.74 9.61
C ILE A 226 9.10 2.35 9.43
N ASP A 227 8.01 2.28 8.66
CA ASP A 227 7.41 0.99 8.29
C ASP A 227 8.39 0.12 7.51
N ALA A 228 9.13 0.72 6.58
CA ALA A 228 10.14 0.01 5.81
C ALA A 228 11.26 -0.54 6.69
N ASP A 229 11.80 0.27 7.60
CA ASP A 229 12.85 -0.16 8.53
C ASP A 229 12.38 -1.29 9.43
N LYS A 230 11.17 -1.20 9.97
CA LYS A 230 10.58 -2.27 10.77
C LYS A 230 10.40 -3.56 9.98
N ALA A 231 9.76 -3.49 8.80
CA ALA A 231 9.50 -4.66 7.98
C ALA A 231 10.80 -5.38 7.57
N ILE A 232 11.82 -4.62 7.18
CA ILE A 232 13.14 -5.17 6.82
C ILE A 232 13.84 -5.78 8.03
N ASN A 233 13.76 -5.13 9.20
CA ASN A 233 14.33 -5.66 10.44
C ASN A 233 13.64 -6.96 10.89
N GLU A 234 12.31 -7.00 10.86
CA GLU A 234 11.53 -8.20 11.19
C GLU A 234 11.85 -9.35 10.23
N LEU A 235 11.93 -9.06 8.93
CA LEU A 235 12.29 -10.04 7.91
C LEU A 235 13.69 -10.61 8.18
N PHE A 236 14.68 -9.75 8.47
CA PHE A 236 16.03 -10.18 8.82
C PHE A 236 16.04 -11.08 10.05
N LEU A 237 15.40 -10.68 11.15
CA LEU A 237 15.36 -11.47 12.37
C LEU A 237 14.68 -12.83 12.16
N LYS A 238 13.62 -12.87 11.35
CA LYS A 238 12.88 -14.10 11.03
C LYS A 238 13.70 -15.08 10.19
N LYS A 239 14.42 -14.57 9.18
CA LYS A 239 15.04 -15.40 8.13
C LYS A 239 16.53 -15.67 8.34
N ASN A 240 17.27 -14.74 8.94
CA ASN A 240 18.71 -14.93 9.19
C ASN A 240 18.98 -16.20 10.02
N LEU A 241 20.17 -16.79 9.85
CA LEU A 241 20.53 -18.11 10.40
C LEU A 241 19.68 -19.26 9.81
N GLY A 242 19.10 -19.08 8.62
CA GLY A 242 18.42 -20.15 7.89
C GLY A 242 19.42 -21.17 7.30
N HIS A 243 18.94 -22.38 7.00
CA HIS A 243 19.77 -23.46 6.47
C HIS A 243 19.90 -23.45 4.93
N SER A 244 19.34 -22.43 4.27
CA SER A 244 19.46 -22.23 2.84
C SER A 244 20.62 -21.29 2.50
N ASP A 245 21.29 -21.56 1.38
CA ASP A 245 22.31 -20.65 0.84
C ASP A 245 21.69 -19.38 0.23
N THR A 246 20.43 -19.46 -0.24
CA THR A 246 19.73 -18.38 -0.93
C THR A 246 18.48 -17.93 -0.18
N LEU A 247 18.31 -16.61 -0.03
CA LEU A 247 17.06 -15.97 0.36
C LEU A 247 16.46 -15.22 -0.84
N LEU A 248 15.22 -15.56 -1.20
CA LEU A 248 14.42 -14.82 -2.15
C LEU A 248 13.33 -14.02 -1.41
N ILE A 249 13.49 -12.70 -1.40
CA ILE A 249 12.48 -11.77 -0.95
C ILE A 249 11.62 -11.42 -2.16
N TRP A 250 10.29 -11.41 -2.04
CA TRP A 250 9.41 -10.97 -3.13
C TRP A 250 8.39 -9.93 -2.67
N ALA A 251 7.97 -9.06 -3.59
CA ALA A 251 7.03 -7.98 -3.29
C ALA A 251 6.23 -7.54 -4.52
N ASN A 252 5.00 -7.09 -4.31
CA ASN A 252 4.23 -6.44 -5.36
C ASN A 252 4.79 -5.03 -5.62
N SER A 253 5.25 -4.73 -6.83
CA SER A 253 5.84 -3.43 -7.17
C SER A 253 4.86 -2.27 -7.01
N PHE A 254 3.55 -2.52 -7.14
CA PHE A 254 2.54 -1.51 -6.86
C PHE A 254 2.53 -1.07 -5.39
N GLU A 255 2.97 -1.94 -4.48
CA GLU A 255 3.09 -1.68 -3.05
C GLU A 255 4.43 -1.01 -2.69
N LEU A 256 5.36 -0.81 -3.64
CA LEU A 256 6.71 -0.28 -3.40
C LEU A 256 6.93 1.11 -4.02
N HIS A 257 6.44 2.14 -3.34
CA HIS A 257 6.57 3.55 -3.77
C HIS A 257 8.00 4.09 -3.80
N ASN A 258 8.93 3.52 -3.03
CA ASN A 258 10.35 3.89 -2.99
C ASN A 258 11.25 2.65 -3.14
N LEU A 259 11.12 1.97 -4.29
CA LEU A 259 11.86 0.73 -4.56
C LEU A 259 13.37 0.89 -4.35
N LYS A 260 13.99 1.97 -4.85
CA LYS A 260 15.43 2.20 -4.70
C LYS A 260 15.85 2.28 -3.23
N GLY A 261 15.14 3.07 -2.41
CA GLY A 261 15.44 3.15 -0.98
C GLY A 261 15.18 1.85 -0.22
N ILE A 262 14.22 1.03 -0.65
CA ILE A 262 14.01 -0.32 -0.10
C ILE A 262 15.19 -1.24 -0.44
N VAL A 263 15.66 -1.22 -1.70
CA VAL A 263 16.82 -2.01 -2.13
C VAL A 263 18.06 -1.62 -1.34
N GLU A 264 18.35 -0.33 -1.17
CA GLU A 264 19.49 0.17 -0.38
C GLU A 264 19.43 -0.31 1.07
N LYS A 265 18.27 -0.23 1.73
CA LYS A 265 18.07 -0.72 3.10
C LYS A 265 18.22 -2.24 3.20
N LEU A 266 17.76 -2.99 2.21
CA LEU A 266 17.95 -4.44 2.15
C LEU A 266 19.42 -4.80 2.01
N ILE A 267 20.17 -4.10 1.14
CA ILE A 267 21.62 -4.31 0.96
C ILE A 267 22.34 -4.07 2.29
N GLU A 268 22.08 -2.94 2.94
CA GLU A 268 22.67 -2.60 4.25
C GLU A 268 22.38 -3.71 5.28
N LYS A 269 21.10 -4.08 5.42
CA LYS A 269 20.67 -5.04 6.44
C LYS A 269 21.20 -6.45 6.21
N PHE A 270 21.21 -6.92 4.95
CA PHE A 270 21.54 -8.31 4.61
C PHE A 270 23.02 -8.54 4.28
N SER A 271 23.83 -7.49 4.17
CA SER A 271 25.29 -7.57 3.96
C SER A 271 25.94 -8.66 4.83
N ASN A 272 25.63 -8.65 6.13
CA ASN A 272 26.18 -9.58 7.13
C ASN A 272 25.24 -10.75 7.50
N SER A 273 24.24 -11.04 6.66
CA SER A 273 23.39 -12.22 6.87
C SER A 273 24.14 -13.54 6.60
N THR A 274 23.62 -14.67 7.09
CA THR A 274 24.19 -16.00 6.83
C THR A 274 23.98 -16.50 5.42
N PHE A 275 23.07 -15.90 4.66
CA PHE A 275 22.82 -16.25 3.27
C PHE A 275 24.03 -15.87 2.40
N LYS A 276 24.40 -16.75 1.47
CA LYS A 276 25.37 -16.47 0.42
C LYS A 276 24.77 -15.55 -0.64
N PHE A 277 23.50 -15.80 -0.98
CA PHE A 277 22.76 -15.05 -1.98
C PHE A 277 21.48 -14.47 -1.39
N VAL A 278 21.23 -13.19 -1.63
CA VAL A 278 19.97 -12.54 -1.30
C VAL A 278 19.47 -11.79 -2.52
N TYR A 279 18.23 -12.04 -2.90
CA TYR A 279 17.56 -11.37 -4.01
C TYR A 279 16.26 -10.73 -3.56
N LEU A 280 15.88 -9.63 -4.21
CA LEU A 280 14.54 -9.06 -4.17
C LEU A 280 13.89 -9.23 -5.54
N MET A 281 12.77 -9.93 -5.62
CA MET A 281 11.96 -10.05 -6.83
C MET A 281 10.72 -9.16 -6.73
N THR A 282 10.51 -8.29 -7.71
CA THR A 282 9.38 -7.35 -7.73
C THR A 282 8.59 -7.50 -9.02
N PHE A 283 7.26 -7.45 -8.94
CA PHE A 283 6.35 -7.53 -10.08
C PHE A 283 4.99 -6.94 -9.70
N ASN A 284 4.18 -6.54 -10.68
CA ASN A 284 2.77 -6.24 -10.43
C ASN A 284 2.01 -7.55 -10.31
N ASP A 285 1.32 -7.74 -9.19
CA ASP A 285 0.52 -8.94 -8.90
C ASP A 285 -0.79 -8.95 -9.71
N ASN A 286 -0.63 -9.09 -11.02
CA ASN A 286 -1.67 -9.00 -12.03
C ASN A 286 -1.24 -9.83 -13.24
N VAL A 287 -2.09 -10.74 -13.72
CA VAL A 287 -1.70 -11.70 -14.77
C VAL A 287 -1.23 -11.03 -16.06
N ALA A 288 -1.84 -9.90 -16.44
CA ALA A 288 -1.49 -9.19 -17.67
C ALA A 288 -0.15 -8.45 -17.53
N LEU A 289 0.15 -7.93 -16.34
CA LEU A 289 1.34 -7.10 -16.11
C LEU A 289 2.51 -7.88 -15.50
N PHE A 290 2.28 -9.09 -14.98
CA PHE A 290 3.25 -9.83 -14.18
C PHE A 290 4.58 -9.98 -14.92
N ARG A 291 4.54 -10.49 -16.16
CA ARG A 291 5.76 -10.74 -16.97
C ARG A 291 6.48 -9.45 -17.36
N GLU A 292 5.71 -8.40 -17.70
CA GLU A 292 6.26 -7.11 -18.15
C GLU A 292 6.91 -6.31 -17.03
N THR A 293 6.55 -6.61 -15.78
CA THR A 293 7.00 -5.86 -14.59
C THR A 293 7.92 -6.68 -13.68
N LEU A 294 8.21 -7.93 -14.05
CA LEU A 294 9.07 -8.82 -13.31
C LEU A 294 10.52 -8.35 -13.33
N ASN A 295 11.06 -8.06 -12.15
CA ASN A 295 12.44 -7.63 -11.94
C ASN A 295 13.07 -8.43 -10.82
N LEU A 296 14.38 -8.73 -10.96
CA LEU A 296 15.18 -9.39 -9.94
C LEU A 296 16.37 -8.51 -9.57
N TRP A 297 16.41 -8.08 -8.32
CA TRP A 297 17.44 -7.23 -7.75
C TRP A 297 18.40 -8.07 -6.92
N THR A 298 19.70 -7.95 -7.20
CA THR A 298 20.73 -8.56 -6.37
C THR A 298 20.95 -7.70 -5.12
N ILE A 299 20.68 -8.27 -3.95
CA ILE A 299 20.87 -7.62 -2.66
C ILE A 299 22.21 -8.02 -2.05
N LYS A 300 22.55 -9.30 -2.14
CA LYS A 300 23.84 -9.84 -1.72
C LYS A 300 24.25 -10.97 -2.64
N THR A 301 25.52 -10.98 -3.00
CA THR A 301 26.24 -12.12 -3.55
C THR A 301 27.54 -12.21 -2.77
N SER A 302 27.85 -13.35 -2.16
CA SER A 302 29.22 -13.65 -1.79
C SER A 302 30.07 -13.63 -3.06
N GLN A 303 30.95 -12.64 -3.19
CA GLN A 303 32.03 -12.72 -4.17
C GLN A 303 32.86 -13.96 -3.81
N ASN A 304 33.03 -14.87 -4.77
CA ASN A 304 34.14 -15.81 -4.73
C ASN A 304 35.44 -15.05 -4.90
#